data_AF-A0A3A5V905-F1
#
_entry.id   AF-A0A3A5V905-F1
#
_cell.length_a   1.000
_cell.length_b   1.000
_cell.length_c   1.000
_cell.angle_alpha   90.00
_cell.angle_beta   90.00
_cell.angle_gamma   90.00
#
_symmetry.space_group_name_H-M   'P 1'
#
loop_
_entity.id
_entity.type
_entity.pdbx_description
1 polymer ?
#
loop_
_entity_poly.entity_id
_entity_poly.type
_entity_poly.pdbx_seq_one_letter_code
_entity_poly.pdbx_strand_id
1 'polypeptide(L)'
;MAEAEKSSLSLEAWLMIGLVFSVALSTMVIAIVSAGKTTVFSPYENGDEYEELQLTLMRESLDDFAVANTMSTPMLVNDWQNPHRTLLVIAAPEKPFDAAEAAAIHDFVTERAGKVILASNSTNAQLVAEEFGVKYFDDPVRDDINTGRYYEVTNENDERISPDTKKLWSVASVTRDISTMGDEKATPCSEDDVLQEKVANCRMPVLFHRPTAIQVLDEQADEGRDVHVLAAASTSAEIDAGRGDSNPTLGEGETGLIIRINYPGQTVLDQRSLDLGGDIGEISATGSIVFVSDHSVLAN
;
A
#
# COMPACT_ATOMS: atom_id res chain seq x y z
N MET A 1 -42.80 -41.63 51.04
CA MET A 1 -42.10 -41.91 49.77
C MET A 1 -42.68 -40.95 48.73
N ALA A 2 -41.98 -40.02 48.12
CA ALA A 2 -40.61 -39.53 48.24
C ALA A 2 -40.68 -38.04 47.85
N GLU A 3 -39.91 -37.18 48.54
CA GLU A 3 -39.77 -35.76 48.21
C GLU A 3 -39.07 -35.62 46.86
N ALA A 4 -39.61 -34.75 46.00
CA ALA A 4 -39.00 -34.37 44.73
C ALA A 4 -37.87 -33.38 45.01
N GLU A 5 -36.63 -33.85 44.89
CA GLU A 5 -35.43 -33.05 45.07
C GLU A 5 -35.24 -32.13 43.85
N LYS A 6 -35.57 -30.84 44.00
CA LYS A 6 -35.37 -29.81 42.98
C LYS A 6 -33.91 -29.34 43.06
N SER A 7 -33.06 -29.88 42.17
CA SER A 7 -31.66 -29.44 42.02
C SER A 7 -31.61 -27.98 41.57
N SER A 8 -31.27 -27.08 42.49
CA SER A 8 -30.94 -25.69 42.19
C SER A 8 -29.46 -25.62 41.81
N LEU A 9 -29.18 -25.52 40.51
CA LEU A 9 -27.84 -25.20 40.02
C LEU A 9 -27.37 -23.89 40.65
N SER A 10 -26.17 -23.88 41.24
CA SER A 10 -25.61 -22.70 41.92
C SER A 10 -25.40 -21.55 40.94
N LEU A 11 -25.47 -20.32 41.44
CA LEU A 11 -25.28 -19.09 40.64
C LEU A 11 -23.92 -19.07 39.92
N GLU A 12 -22.92 -19.75 40.49
CA GLU A 12 -21.58 -19.96 39.93
C GLU A 12 -21.60 -20.87 38.69
N ALA A 13 -22.45 -21.91 38.67
CA ALA A 13 -22.64 -22.76 37.49
C ALA A 13 -23.28 -21.98 36.33
N TRP A 14 -24.23 -21.09 36.62
CA TRP A 14 -24.84 -20.23 35.61
C TRP A 14 -23.86 -19.20 35.04
N LEU A 15 -22.99 -18.63 35.88
CA LEU A 15 -21.93 -17.73 35.43
C LEU A 15 -20.89 -18.44 34.55
N MET A 16 -20.47 -19.65 34.94
CA MET A 16 -19.54 -20.45 34.14
C MET A 16 -20.13 -20.84 32.78
N ILE A 17 -21.41 -21.23 32.74
CA ILE A 17 -22.11 -21.51 31.48
C ILE A 17 -22.19 -20.25 30.61
N GLY A 18 -22.53 -19.10 31.20
CA GLY A 18 -22.57 -17.82 30.49
C GLY A 18 -21.22 -17.43 29.89
N LEU A 19 -20.14 -17.60 30.64
CA LEU A 19 -18.78 -17.29 30.19
C LEU A 19 -18.35 -18.22 29.05
N VAL A 20 -18.52 -19.54 29.20
CA VAL A 20 -18.20 -20.52 28.16
C VAL A 20 -19.00 -20.23 26.89
N PHE A 21 -20.29 -19.89 27.04
CA PHE A 21 -21.14 -19.55 25.90
C PHE A 21 -20.70 -18.24 25.23
N SER A 22 -20.31 -17.21 25.99
CA SER A 22 -19.81 -15.96 25.43
C SER A 22 -18.48 -16.11 24.69
N VAL A 23 -17.57 -16.93 25.22
CA VAL A 23 -16.28 -17.20 24.58
C VAL A 23 -16.51 -17.99 23.30
N ALA A 24 -17.33 -19.03 23.34
CA ALA A 24 -17.68 -19.82 22.15
C ALA A 24 -18.38 -18.97 21.07
N LEU A 25 -19.28 -18.06 21.47
CA LEU A 25 -19.95 -17.17 20.52
C LEU A 25 -18.95 -16.18 19.90
N SER A 26 -18.04 -15.63 20.71
CA SER A 26 -17.01 -14.70 20.23
C SER A 26 -16.07 -15.35 19.23
N THR A 27 -15.59 -16.57 19.51
CA THR A 27 -14.70 -17.30 18.60
C THR A 27 -15.44 -17.71 17.33
N MET A 28 -16.71 -18.11 17.43
CA MET A 28 -17.52 -18.44 16.26
C MET A 28 -17.79 -17.22 15.38
N VAL A 29 -18.05 -16.05 15.96
CA VAL A 29 -18.21 -14.80 15.20
C VAL A 29 -16.91 -14.41 14.49
N ILE A 30 -15.76 -14.50 15.18
CA ILE A 30 -14.46 -14.24 14.56
C ILE A 30 -14.23 -15.21 13.39
N ALA A 31 -14.46 -16.51 13.60
CA ALA A 31 -14.30 -17.53 12.56
C ALA A 31 -15.22 -17.30 11.36
N ILE A 32 -16.47 -16.84 11.56
CA ILE A 32 -17.40 -16.52 10.48
C ILE A 32 -16.97 -15.24 9.73
N VAL A 33 -16.49 -14.23 10.45
CA VAL A 33 -16.01 -12.97 9.85
C VAL A 33 -14.67 -13.14 9.14
N SER A 34 -13.85 -14.11 9.57
CA SER A 34 -12.57 -14.45 8.93
C SER A 34 -12.69 -15.53 7.86
N ALA A 35 -13.73 -16.37 7.90
CA ALA A 35 -13.96 -17.40 6.89
C ALA A 35 -14.22 -16.75 5.51
N GLY A 36 -13.31 -17.01 4.57
CA GLY A 36 -13.35 -16.44 3.22
C GLY A 36 -12.56 -15.14 3.04
N LYS A 37 -11.92 -14.61 4.10
CA LYS A 37 -10.88 -13.58 3.94
C LYS A 37 -9.55 -14.28 3.72
N THR A 38 -9.06 -14.30 2.48
CA THR A 38 -7.67 -14.63 2.19
C THR A 38 -6.81 -13.46 2.64
N THR A 39 -5.94 -13.67 3.62
CA THR A 39 -4.93 -12.68 4.00
C THR A 39 -3.79 -12.76 2.99
N VAL A 40 -3.87 -11.93 1.94
CA VAL A 40 -2.84 -11.88 0.87
C VAL A 40 -1.50 -11.39 1.41
N PHE A 41 -1.52 -10.59 2.48
CA PHE A 41 -0.33 -10.15 3.20
C PHE A 41 -0.40 -10.65 4.64
N SER A 42 0.42 -11.64 4.97
CA SER A 42 0.66 -12.02 6.36
C SER A 42 2.16 -11.93 6.64
N PRO A 43 2.56 -11.23 7.72
CA PRO A 43 3.97 -11.12 8.07
C PRO A 43 4.57 -12.41 8.62
N TYR A 44 3.75 -13.45 8.85
CA TYR A 44 4.14 -14.71 9.49
C TYR A 44 3.86 -15.95 8.65
N GLU A 45 3.11 -15.84 7.56
CA GLU A 45 2.87 -16.95 6.66
C GLU A 45 3.98 -16.98 5.61
N ASN A 46 4.71 -18.09 5.56
CA ASN A 46 5.73 -18.37 4.55
C ASN A 46 5.43 -19.70 3.85
N GLY A 47 4.14 -20.02 3.66
CA GLY A 47 3.74 -21.21 2.90
C GLY A 47 4.02 -21.04 1.41
N ASP A 48 4.11 -22.16 0.70
CA ASP A 48 4.39 -22.25 -0.75
C ASP A 48 3.47 -21.33 -1.60
N GLU A 49 2.25 -21.05 -1.14
CA GLU A 49 1.28 -20.16 -1.80
C GLU A 49 1.67 -18.67 -1.78
N TYR A 50 2.69 -18.29 -1.03
CA TYR A 50 3.13 -16.89 -0.83
C TYR A 50 4.56 -16.61 -1.34
N GLU A 51 5.24 -17.61 -1.93
CA GLU A 51 6.61 -17.48 -2.46
C GLU A 51 6.69 -16.49 -3.63
N GLU A 52 5.64 -16.43 -4.46
CA GLU A 52 5.60 -15.58 -5.66
C GLU A 52 5.15 -14.13 -5.37
N LEU A 53 4.80 -13.80 -4.12
CA LEU A 53 4.46 -12.42 -3.76
C LEU A 53 5.68 -11.51 -3.94
N GLN A 54 5.52 -10.36 -4.61
CA GLN A 54 6.61 -9.41 -4.84
C GLN A 54 7.32 -8.99 -3.55
N LEU A 55 6.60 -8.82 -2.44
CA LEU A 55 7.22 -8.48 -1.15
C LEU A 55 8.09 -9.61 -0.59
N THR A 56 7.71 -10.87 -0.82
CA THR A 56 8.51 -12.03 -0.43
C THR A 56 9.80 -12.08 -1.25
N LEU A 57 9.69 -11.94 -2.57
CA LEU A 57 10.84 -11.89 -3.48
C LEU A 57 11.76 -10.71 -3.20
N MET A 58 11.19 -9.53 -2.96
CA MET A 58 11.94 -8.33 -2.57
C MET A 58 12.72 -8.59 -1.28
N ARG A 59 12.09 -9.18 -0.27
CA ARG A 59 12.75 -9.49 1.01
C ARG A 59 13.96 -10.40 0.83
N GLU A 60 13.87 -11.41 -0.02
CA GLU A 60 14.99 -12.32 -0.31
C GLU A 60 16.17 -11.60 -0.99
N SER A 61 15.92 -10.49 -1.69
CA SER A 61 16.98 -9.69 -2.32
C SER A 61 17.66 -8.67 -1.38
N LEU A 62 17.17 -8.54 -0.14
CA LEU A 62 17.61 -7.52 0.82
C LEU A 62 18.54 -8.07 1.91
N ASP A 63 19.44 -8.99 1.56
CA ASP A 63 20.35 -9.67 2.50
C ASP A 63 21.22 -8.73 3.36
N ASP A 64 21.52 -7.54 2.84
CA ASP A 64 22.32 -6.52 3.55
C ASP A 64 21.49 -5.63 4.50
N PHE A 65 20.16 -5.81 4.55
CA PHE A 65 19.25 -5.01 5.37
C PHE A 65 18.63 -5.82 6.52
N ALA A 66 18.44 -5.16 7.66
CA ALA A 66 17.63 -5.71 8.74
C ALA A 66 16.13 -5.52 8.40
N VAL A 67 15.48 -6.59 7.93
CA VAL A 67 14.04 -6.58 7.63
C VAL A 67 13.26 -7.04 8.86
N ALA A 68 12.25 -6.25 9.25
CA ALA A 68 11.34 -6.57 10.34
C ALA A 68 9.89 -6.41 9.87
N ASN A 69 9.04 -7.39 10.20
CA ASN A 69 7.62 -7.35 9.90
C ASN A 69 6.81 -7.09 11.17
N THR A 70 5.76 -6.28 11.06
CA THR A 70 4.86 -5.97 12.17
C THR A 70 3.44 -5.75 11.66
N MET A 71 2.46 -6.16 12.47
CA MET A 71 1.03 -5.97 12.20
C MET A 71 0.50 -4.62 12.73
N SER A 72 1.31 -3.83 13.44
CA SER A 72 0.82 -2.68 14.21
C SER A 72 1.60 -1.39 13.92
N THR A 73 0.91 -0.41 13.32
CA THR A 73 1.40 0.92 12.97
C THR A 73 1.80 1.81 14.16
N PRO A 74 1.17 1.76 15.35
CA PRO A 74 1.60 2.55 16.51
C PRO A 74 2.95 2.13 17.09
N MET A 75 3.36 0.87 16.90
CA MET A 75 4.69 0.40 17.32
C MET A 75 5.78 0.83 16.32
N LEU A 76 5.46 0.88 15.02
CA LEU A 76 6.41 1.30 13.98
C LEU A 76 6.95 2.70 14.23
N VAL A 77 6.09 3.64 14.58
CA VAL A 77 6.45 5.04 14.82
C VAL A 77 7.46 5.23 15.97
N ASN A 78 7.36 4.39 17.01
CA ASN A 78 8.19 4.51 18.21
C ASN A 78 9.47 3.65 18.17
N ASP A 79 9.52 2.61 17.35
CA ASP A 79 10.65 1.67 17.26
C ASP A 79 11.69 2.02 16.18
N TRP A 80 11.59 3.20 15.53
CA TRP A 80 12.60 3.63 14.56
C TRP A 80 13.98 3.74 15.19
N GLN A 81 14.83 2.76 14.89
CA GLN A 81 16.23 2.80 15.31
C GLN A 81 16.93 3.97 14.60
N ASN A 82 17.67 4.75 15.38
CA ASN A 82 18.68 5.67 14.87
C ASN A 82 19.98 4.86 14.66
N PRO A 83 20.67 4.93 13.49
CA PRO A 83 20.44 5.81 12.34
C PRO A 83 19.41 5.30 11.29
N HIS A 84 18.78 6.25 10.60
CA HIS A 84 17.50 6.15 9.88
C HIS A 84 17.60 5.73 8.39
N ARG A 85 18.31 4.65 8.05
CA ARG A 85 18.14 4.00 6.74
C ARG A 85 17.00 3.00 6.80
N THR A 86 15.77 3.48 6.92
CA THR A 86 14.61 2.60 7.02
C THR A 86 13.66 2.89 5.88
N LEU A 87 13.52 1.91 4.99
CA LEU A 87 12.38 1.81 4.10
C LEU A 87 11.23 1.21 4.90
N LEU A 88 10.12 1.93 4.96
CA LEU A 88 8.86 1.47 5.55
C LEU A 88 7.90 1.12 4.42
N VAL A 89 7.49 -0.14 4.34
CA VAL A 89 6.46 -0.59 3.39
C VAL A 89 5.19 -0.89 4.18
N ILE A 90 4.12 -0.18 3.84
CA ILE A 90 2.78 -0.36 4.41
C ILE A 90 1.87 -0.82 3.27
N ALA A 91 1.56 -2.11 3.26
CA ALA A 91 0.64 -2.70 2.29
C ALA A 91 -0.64 -3.14 3.00
N ALA A 92 -1.79 -2.76 2.45
CA ALA A 92 -3.11 -3.19 2.92
C ALA A 92 -3.37 -2.99 4.43
N PRO A 93 -3.16 -1.78 4.99
CA PRO A 93 -3.47 -1.53 6.40
C PRO A 93 -4.93 -1.91 6.69
N GLU A 94 -5.18 -2.66 7.77
CA GLU A 94 -6.51 -3.17 8.10
C GLU A 94 -7.46 -2.09 8.63
N LYS A 95 -6.89 -1.01 9.18
CA LYS A 95 -7.62 0.11 9.78
C LYS A 95 -7.11 1.42 9.23
N PRO A 96 -7.96 2.47 9.21
CA PRO A 96 -7.50 3.82 8.94
C PRO A 96 -6.47 4.28 9.97
N PHE A 97 -5.48 5.02 9.50
CA PHE A 97 -4.52 5.70 10.37
C PHE A 97 -5.24 6.75 11.22
N ASP A 98 -4.76 6.93 12.45
CA ASP A 98 -5.12 8.10 13.25
C ASP A 98 -4.19 9.30 12.97
N ALA A 99 -4.55 10.47 13.50
CA ALA A 99 -3.82 11.70 13.25
C ALA A 99 -2.39 11.68 13.82
N ALA A 100 -2.14 10.93 14.90
CA ALA A 100 -0.82 10.83 15.48
C ALA A 100 0.09 9.94 14.63
N GLU A 101 -0.44 8.84 14.09
CA GLU A 101 0.30 7.98 13.14
C GLU A 101 0.60 8.71 11.83
N ALA A 102 -0.38 9.45 11.29
CA ALA A 102 -0.20 10.24 10.07
C ALA A 102 0.87 11.31 10.24
N ALA A 103 0.79 12.10 11.31
CA ALA A 103 1.80 13.13 11.63
C ALA A 103 3.19 12.52 11.82
N ALA A 104 3.28 11.34 12.44
CA ALA A 104 4.58 10.70 12.62
C ALA A 104 5.17 10.20 11.29
N ILE A 105 4.36 9.62 10.40
CA ILE A 105 4.81 9.24 9.06
C ILE A 105 5.28 10.49 8.29
N HIS A 106 4.60 11.62 8.45
CA HIS A 106 5.03 12.90 7.91
C HIS A 106 6.42 13.29 8.43
N ASP A 107 6.61 13.42 9.76
CA ASP A 107 7.89 13.72 10.39
C ASP A 107 9.01 12.76 9.96
N PHE A 108 8.70 11.48 9.82
CA PHE A 108 9.65 10.47 9.36
C PHE A 108 10.19 10.78 7.97
N VAL A 109 9.32 11.21 7.07
CA VAL A 109 9.67 11.53 5.69
C VAL A 109 10.31 12.92 5.59
N THR A 110 9.79 13.91 6.31
CA THR A 110 10.15 15.33 6.12
C THR A 110 11.32 15.79 6.99
N GLU A 111 11.50 15.19 8.17
CA GLU A 111 12.54 15.58 9.14
C GLU A 111 13.65 14.52 9.28
N ARG A 112 13.36 13.25 8.97
CA ARG A 112 14.29 12.13 9.20
C ARG A 112 14.76 11.45 7.92
N ALA A 113 14.43 12.02 6.76
CA ALA A 113 14.73 11.50 5.43
C ALA A 113 14.29 10.04 5.20
N GLY A 114 13.26 9.61 5.91
CA GLY A 114 12.67 8.29 5.82
C GLY A 114 12.04 8.02 4.46
N LYS A 115 11.97 6.75 4.09
CA LYS A 115 11.37 6.30 2.82
C LYS A 115 10.14 5.46 3.12
N VAL A 116 9.01 5.81 2.53
CA VAL A 116 7.73 5.14 2.77
C VAL A 116 7.09 4.72 1.45
N ILE A 117 6.60 3.48 1.38
CA ILE A 117 5.68 3.01 0.35
C ILE A 117 4.36 2.70 1.04
N LEU A 118 3.30 3.43 0.70
CA LEU A 118 1.96 3.23 1.23
C LEU A 118 1.05 2.74 0.10
N ALA A 119 0.74 1.45 0.12
CA ALA A 119 -0.16 0.82 -0.83
C ALA A 119 -1.50 0.50 -0.17
N SER A 120 -2.51 1.33 -0.46
CA SER A 120 -3.81 1.27 0.17
C SER A 120 -4.86 2.06 -0.62
N ASN A 121 -6.08 2.11 -0.09
CA ASN A 121 -7.22 2.81 -0.66
C ASN A 121 -7.56 4.10 0.12
N SER A 122 -8.55 4.82 -0.39
CA SER A 122 -9.12 6.03 0.23
C SER A 122 -9.58 5.84 1.67
N THR A 123 -10.09 4.65 2.05
CA THR A 123 -10.63 4.44 3.40
C THR A 123 -9.53 4.45 4.45
N ASN A 124 -8.38 3.84 4.16
CA ASN A 124 -7.37 3.62 5.17
C ASN A 124 -6.18 4.60 5.09
N ALA A 125 -5.80 5.05 3.90
CA ALA A 125 -4.61 5.90 3.71
C ALA A 125 -4.90 7.41 3.60
N GLN A 126 -6.17 7.83 3.49
CA GLN A 126 -6.51 9.24 3.21
C GLN A 126 -5.92 10.22 4.23
N LEU A 127 -5.94 9.88 5.53
CA LEU A 127 -5.41 10.79 6.55
C LEU A 127 -3.91 11.01 6.43
N VAL A 128 -3.14 9.95 6.10
CA VAL A 128 -1.70 10.10 5.79
C VAL A 128 -1.54 10.94 4.53
N ALA A 129 -2.35 10.67 3.48
CA ALA A 129 -2.27 11.38 2.21
C ALA A 129 -2.49 12.89 2.36
N GLU A 130 -3.43 13.30 3.22
CA GLU A 130 -3.74 14.70 3.48
C GLU A 130 -2.56 15.48 4.07
N GLU A 131 -1.76 14.86 4.95
CA GLU A 131 -0.53 15.47 5.49
C GLU A 131 0.49 15.80 4.38
N PHE A 132 0.43 15.07 3.25
CA PHE A 132 1.28 15.31 2.09
C PHE A 132 0.58 16.10 0.97
N GLY A 133 -0.60 16.68 1.22
CA GLY A 133 -1.38 17.39 0.20
C GLY A 133 -1.82 16.47 -0.95
N VAL A 134 -2.25 15.26 -0.62
CA VAL A 134 -2.74 14.25 -1.55
C VAL A 134 -4.16 13.83 -1.17
N LYS A 135 -5.01 13.61 -2.17
CA LYS A 135 -6.39 13.18 -1.98
C LYS A 135 -6.72 11.98 -2.83
N TYR A 136 -7.29 10.96 -2.19
CA TYR A 136 -7.89 9.83 -2.87
C TYR A 136 -9.32 10.14 -3.27
N PHE A 137 -9.76 9.53 -4.38
CA PHE A 137 -11.17 9.45 -4.73
C PHE A 137 -11.83 8.30 -3.94
N ASP A 138 -13.07 8.50 -3.52
CA ASP A 138 -13.80 7.49 -2.73
C ASP A 138 -14.19 6.27 -3.56
N ASP A 139 -14.53 6.49 -4.83
CA ASP A 139 -15.01 5.48 -5.76
C ASP A 139 -13.85 4.87 -6.58
N PRO A 140 -13.94 3.58 -6.93
CA PRO A 140 -12.90 2.91 -7.71
C PRO A 140 -12.85 3.42 -9.16
N VAL A 141 -11.69 3.27 -9.78
CA VAL A 141 -11.52 3.53 -11.21
C VAL A 141 -12.01 2.33 -12.01
N ARG A 142 -12.74 2.60 -13.10
CA ARG A 142 -13.02 1.62 -14.15
C ARG A 142 -12.57 2.16 -15.49
N ASP A 143 -12.24 1.26 -16.40
CA ASP A 143 -11.87 1.62 -17.76
C ASP A 143 -12.93 1.19 -18.79
N ASP A 144 -12.83 1.69 -20.00
CA ASP A 144 -13.74 1.34 -21.09
C ASP A 144 -13.55 -0.12 -21.51
N ILE A 145 -14.66 -0.82 -21.74
CA ILE A 145 -14.65 -2.25 -22.06
C ILE A 145 -14.04 -2.56 -23.44
N ASN A 146 -14.06 -1.60 -24.38
CA ASN A 146 -13.62 -1.80 -25.76
C ASN A 146 -12.21 -1.26 -26.02
N THR A 147 -11.82 -0.20 -25.30
CA THR A 147 -10.60 0.58 -25.55
C THR A 147 -9.69 0.70 -24.34
N GLY A 148 -10.19 0.29 -23.17
CA GLY A 148 -9.50 0.42 -21.90
C GLY A 148 -8.42 -0.62 -21.64
N ARG A 149 -7.69 -0.39 -20.55
CA ARG A 149 -6.60 -1.24 -20.07
C ARG A 149 -7.06 -2.02 -18.84
N TYR A 150 -7.76 -3.13 -19.09
CA TYR A 150 -8.09 -4.10 -18.05
C TYR A 150 -7.47 -5.46 -18.35
N TYR A 151 -7.26 -6.27 -17.31
CA TYR A 151 -6.79 -7.64 -17.45
C TYR A 151 -7.90 -8.63 -17.13
N GLU A 152 -7.79 -9.80 -17.74
CA GLU A 152 -8.73 -10.90 -17.60
C GLU A 152 -8.12 -11.98 -16.72
N VAL A 153 -8.98 -12.70 -16.03
CA VAL A 153 -8.57 -13.81 -15.17
C VAL A 153 -9.32 -15.07 -15.60
N THR A 154 -8.67 -16.21 -15.45
CA THR A 154 -9.29 -17.52 -15.61
C THR A 154 -9.73 -18.06 -14.25
N ASN A 155 -10.71 -18.95 -14.25
CA ASN A 155 -11.07 -19.72 -13.06
C ASN A 155 -10.13 -20.93 -12.90
N GLU A 156 -10.34 -21.74 -11.84
CA GLU A 156 -9.56 -22.95 -11.58
C GLU A 156 -9.60 -24.00 -12.72
N ASN A 157 -10.58 -23.91 -13.62
CA ASN A 157 -10.72 -24.79 -14.79
C ASN A 157 -10.12 -24.17 -16.08
N ASP A 158 -9.34 -23.08 -15.94
CA ASP A 158 -8.76 -22.31 -17.05
C ASP A 158 -9.81 -21.66 -17.98
N GLU A 159 -11.03 -21.47 -17.50
CA GLU A 159 -12.10 -20.80 -18.25
C GLU A 159 -12.08 -19.30 -17.96
N ARG A 160 -12.12 -18.49 -19.02
CA ARG A 160 -12.16 -17.03 -18.91
C ARG A 160 -13.39 -16.56 -18.14
N ILE A 161 -13.16 -15.81 -17.07
CA ILE A 161 -14.21 -15.15 -16.30
C ILE A 161 -14.71 -13.92 -17.08
N SER A 162 -15.96 -13.51 -16.81
CA SER A 162 -16.51 -12.27 -17.37
C SER A 162 -15.56 -11.08 -17.11
N PRO A 163 -15.26 -10.25 -18.13
CA PRO A 163 -14.39 -9.10 -17.98
C PRO A 163 -14.84 -8.16 -16.86
N ASP A 164 -13.93 -7.83 -15.95
CA ASP A 164 -14.13 -6.82 -14.92
C ASP A 164 -13.30 -5.59 -15.27
N THR A 165 -13.96 -4.53 -15.73
CA THR A 165 -13.27 -3.29 -16.15
C THR A 165 -12.69 -2.48 -15.00
N LYS A 166 -12.80 -2.96 -13.76
CA LYS A 166 -12.14 -2.40 -12.57
C LYS A 166 -10.75 -3.00 -12.31
N LYS A 167 -10.46 -4.15 -12.94
CA LYS A 167 -9.15 -4.82 -12.88
C LYS A 167 -8.20 -4.20 -13.90
N LEU A 168 -7.58 -3.11 -13.51
CA LEU A 168 -6.80 -2.28 -14.43
C LEU A 168 -5.35 -2.75 -14.53
N TRP A 169 -4.74 -2.50 -15.68
CA TRP A 169 -3.28 -2.49 -15.78
C TRP A 169 -2.81 -1.12 -16.25
N SER A 170 -1.65 -0.70 -15.74
CA SER A 170 -0.96 0.48 -16.20
C SER A 170 0.53 0.20 -16.34
N VAL A 171 1.26 1.20 -16.78
CA VAL A 171 2.72 1.20 -16.82
C VAL A 171 3.23 2.25 -15.84
N ALA A 172 4.23 1.94 -15.03
CA ALA A 172 4.80 2.83 -14.04
C ALA A 172 6.23 3.23 -14.44
N SER A 173 6.56 4.52 -14.38
CA SER A 173 7.96 4.94 -14.36
C SER A 173 8.54 4.70 -12.97
N VAL A 174 9.85 4.45 -12.89
CA VAL A 174 10.52 4.25 -11.59
C VAL A 174 11.01 5.58 -11.02
N THR A 175 11.56 6.46 -11.86
CA THR A 175 12.26 7.67 -11.36
C THR A 175 11.70 8.99 -11.87
N ARG A 176 11.01 9.01 -13.02
CA ARG A 176 10.58 10.23 -13.70
C ARG A 176 9.07 10.39 -13.65
N ASP A 177 8.62 11.64 -13.68
CA ASP A 177 7.21 11.94 -13.87
C ASP A 177 6.79 11.61 -15.32
N ILE A 178 5.69 10.89 -15.48
CA ILE A 178 5.18 10.43 -16.78
C ILE A 178 4.74 11.55 -17.72
N SER A 179 4.44 12.74 -17.18
CA SER A 179 4.10 13.94 -17.96
C SER A 179 5.34 14.58 -18.61
N THR A 180 6.53 14.29 -18.06
CA THR A 180 7.81 14.81 -18.56
C THR A 180 8.57 13.83 -19.46
N MET A 181 8.04 12.62 -19.64
CA MET A 181 8.61 11.62 -20.54
C MET A 181 8.21 11.90 -21.99
N GLY A 182 9.12 11.68 -22.93
CA GLY A 182 8.85 11.75 -24.37
C GLY A 182 8.43 10.39 -24.92
N ASP A 183 9.02 10.01 -26.05
CA ASP A 183 8.77 8.72 -26.72
C ASP A 183 9.13 7.52 -25.83
N GLU A 184 10.03 7.71 -24.85
CA GLU A 184 10.45 6.67 -23.90
C GLU A 184 9.30 6.16 -23.03
N LYS A 185 8.19 6.90 -22.96
CA LYS A 185 6.97 6.50 -22.26
C LYS A 185 6.38 5.18 -22.78
N ALA A 186 6.66 4.83 -24.03
CA ALA A 186 6.24 3.58 -24.66
C ALA A 186 7.27 2.45 -24.53
N THR A 187 8.43 2.70 -23.91
CA THR A 187 9.52 1.74 -23.81
C THR A 187 9.40 0.93 -22.52
N PRO A 188 9.24 -0.41 -22.58
CA PRO A 188 9.28 -1.26 -21.40
C PRO A 188 10.71 -1.39 -20.87
N CYS A 189 10.87 -1.52 -19.55
CA CYS A 189 12.18 -1.82 -18.96
C CYS A 189 12.61 -3.25 -19.33
N SER A 190 13.85 -3.41 -19.80
CA SER A 190 14.45 -4.74 -19.94
C SER A 190 15.01 -5.23 -18.60
N GLU A 191 15.23 -6.53 -18.48
CA GLU A 191 15.87 -7.13 -17.30
C GLU A 191 17.25 -6.51 -17.02
N ASP A 192 18.04 -6.28 -18.08
CA ASP A 192 19.34 -5.61 -17.98
C ASP A 192 19.22 -4.17 -17.46
N ASP A 193 18.16 -3.43 -17.84
CA ASP A 193 17.92 -2.08 -17.33
C ASP A 193 17.63 -2.10 -15.83
N VAL A 194 16.90 -3.10 -15.35
CA VAL A 194 16.59 -3.25 -13.91
C VAL A 194 17.84 -3.64 -13.13
N LEU A 195 18.57 -4.65 -13.60
CA LEU A 195 19.79 -5.15 -12.94
C LEU A 195 20.91 -4.10 -12.89
N GLN A 196 20.96 -3.19 -13.87
CA GLN A 196 21.96 -2.12 -13.93
C GLN A 196 21.44 -0.78 -13.39
N GLU A 197 20.24 -0.76 -12.79
CA GLU A 197 19.58 0.44 -12.24
C GLU A 197 19.36 1.56 -13.29
N LYS A 198 19.27 1.21 -14.58
CA LYS A 198 19.05 2.12 -15.72
C LYS A 198 17.58 2.31 -16.03
N VAL A 199 16.77 2.52 -14.99
CA VAL A 199 15.30 2.51 -15.05
C VAL A 199 14.67 3.88 -15.34
N ALA A 200 15.47 4.88 -15.70
CA ALA A 200 14.99 6.25 -15.87
C ALA A 200 14.17 6.47 -17.15
N ASN A 201 14.46 5.73 -18.22
CA ASN A 201 13.87 5.95 -19.54
C ASN A 201 13.05 4.73 -20.01
N CYS A 202 12.44 4.04 -19.06
CA CYS A 202 11.59 2.89 -19.33
C CYS A 202 10.45 2.84 -18.30
N ARG A 203 9.45 2.00 -18.56
CA ARG A 203 8.32 1.77 -17.66
C ARG A 203 8.06 0.29 -17.42
N MET A 204 7.50 -0.03 -16.27
CA MET A 204 7.18 -1.40 -15.85
C MET A 204 5.66 -1.60 -15.81
N PRO A 205 5.12 -2.73 -16.27
CA PRO A 205 3.70 -3.02 -16.13
C PRO A 205 3.33 -3.20 -14.65
N VAL A 206 2.14 -2.72 -14.28
CA VAL A 206 1.58 -2.83 -12.93
C VAL A 206 0.11 -3.21 -13.02
N LEU A 207 -0.30 -4.20 -12.23
CA LEU A 207 -1.67 -4.69 -12.15
C LEU A 207 -2.38 -4.18 -10.89
N PHE A 208 -3.56 -3.61 -11.07
CA PHE A 208 -4.41 -3.09 -10.01
C PHE A 208 -5.73 -3.86 -9.99
N HIS A 209 -6.17 -4.32 -8.83
CA HIS A 209 -7.42 -5.06 -8.72
C HIS A 209 -8.63 -4.13 -8.67
N ARG A 210 -8.57 -3.09 -7.83
CA ARG A 210 -9.60 -2.04 -7.68
C ARG A 210 -8.96 -0.74 -7.18
N PRO A 211 -8.19 -0.05 -8.02
CA PRO A 211 -7.52 1.17 -7.59
C PRO A 211 -8.54 2.30 -7.42
N THR A 212 -8.25 3.20 -6.48
CA THR A 212 -8.89 4.52 -6.38
C THR A 212 -7.93 5.57 -6.92
N ALA A 213 -8.41 6.50 -7.75
CA ALA A 213 -7.55 7.55 -8.29
C ALA A 213 -6.99 8.44 -7.17
N ILE A 214 -5.85 9.06 -7.43
CA ILE A 214 -5.15 9.94 -6.50
C ILE A 214 -4.94 11.30 -7.17
N GLN A 215 -5.24 12.38 -6.46
CA GLN A 215 -5.02 13.76 -6.90
C GLN A 215 -4.04 14.46 -5.96
N VAL A 216 -3.16 15.28 -6.53
CA VAL A 216 -2.24 16.14 -5.77
C VAL A 216 -2.89 17.50 -5.59
N LEU A 217 -2.88 18.01 -4.36
CA LEU A 217 -3.45 19.30 -3.98
C LEU A 217 -2.33 20.31 -3.70
N ASP A 218 -1.98 21.11 -4.71
CA ASP A 218 -0.86 22.06 -4.62
C ASP A 218 -1.06 23.16 -3.56
N GLU A 219 -2.30 23.57 -3.30
CA GLU A 219 -2.62 24.64 -2.34
C GLU A 219 -2.53 24.20 -0.87
N GLN A 220 -2.49 22.90 -0.60
CA GLN A 220 -2.54 22.32 0.75
C GLN A 220 -1.23 21.65 1.15
N ALA A 221 -0.17 21.79 0.34
CA ALA A 221 1.05 21.03 0.51
C ALA A 221 2.23 21.88 1.02
N ASP A 222 3.21 21.17 1.60
CA ASP A 222 4.50 21.76 2.01
C ASP A 222 5.27 22.37 0.83
N GLU A 223 5.99 23.46 1.09
CA GLU A 223 6.91 24.05 0.13
C GLU A 223 8.18 23.19 -0.04
N GLY A 224 8.80 23.23 -1.22
CA GLY A 224 10.11 22.60 -1.45
C GLY A 224 10.10 21.08 -1.69
N ARG A 225 8.93 20.49 -1.95
CA ARG A 225 8.79 19.08 -2.36
C ARG A 225 8.83 18.90 -3.88
N ASP A 226 9.30 17.75 -4.34
CA ASP A 226 9.20 17.33 -5.74
C ASP A 226 8.14 16.23 -5.89
N VAL A 227 7.09 16.51 -6.67
CA VAL A 227 6.00 15.56 -6.94
C VAL A 227 6.21 14.89 -8.28
N HIS A 228 6.00 13.57 -8.31
CA HIS A 228 6.09 12.77 -9.52
C HIS A 228 4.90 11.82 -9.62
N VAL A 229 4.10 11.96 -10.66
CA VAL A 229 3.11 10.95 -11.05
C VAL A 229 3.84 9.85 -11.83
N LEU A 230 3.92 8.66 -11.25
CA LEU A 230 4.67 7.53 -11.80
C LEU A 230 3.79 6.61 -12.67
N ALA A 231 2.50 6.51 -12.35
CA ALA A 231 1.51 5.77 -13.13
C ALA A 231 0.18 6.52 -13.12
N ALA A 232 -0.59 6.39 -14.20
CA ALA A 232 -1.92 6.96 -14.34
C ALA A 232 -2.84 5.96 -15.03
N ALA A 233 -4.15 6.14 -14.87
CA ALA A 233 -5.14 5.38 -15.62
C ALA A 233 -5.08 5.76 -17.11
N SER A 234 -5.73 4.96 -17.96
CA SER A 234 -5.88 5.34 -19.37
C SER A 234 -6.76 6.59 -19.49
N THR A 235 -6.72 7.26 -20.64
CA THR A 235 -7.57 8.43 -20.93
C THR A 235 -9.05 8.08 -21.12
N SER A 236 -9.39 6.79 -21.27
CA SER A 236 -10.77 6.31 -21.31
C SER A 236 -11.29 5.90 -19.93
N ALA A 237 -10.44 5.93 -18.91
CA ALA A 237 -10.82 5.56 -17.56
C ALA A 237 -11.64 6.65 -16.88
N GLU A 238 -12.51 6.23 -15.97
CA GLU A 238 -13.41 7.08 -15.23
C GLU A 238 -13.59 6.61 -13.79
N ILE A 239 -14.02 7.52 -12.91
CA ILE A 239 -14.43 7.18 -11.55
C ILE A 239 -15.80 6.52 -11.59
N ASP A 240 -15.93 5.29 -11.08
CA ASP A 240 -17.19 4.55 -11.06
C ASP A 240 -18.14 5.02 -9.93
N ALA A 241 -18.52 6.29 -9.96
CA ALA A 241 -19.41 6.92 -8.98
C ALA A 241 -20.89 6.55 -9.14
N GLY A 242 -21.21 5.54 -9.96
CA GLY A 242 -22.57 5.12 -10.26
C GLY A 242 -23.40 6.14 -11.07
N ARG A 243 -22.75 7.12 -11.73
CA ARG A 243 -23.43 8.18 -12.50
C ARG A 243 -23.52 7.91 -14.00
N GLY A 244 -23.08 6.73 -14.45
CA GLY A 244 -23.05 6.36 -15.87
C GLY A 244 -22.16 7.31 -16.67
N ASP A 245 -22.65 7.82 -17.79
CA ASP A 245 -21.90 8.70 -18.71
C ASP A 245 -21.50 10.07 -18.11
N SER A 246 -21.96 10.39 -16.90
CA SER A 246 -21.58 11.61 -16.17
C SER A 246 -20.46 11.40 -15.16
N ASN A 247 -19.81 10.25 -15.20
CA ASN A 247 -18.65 9.96 -14.38
C ASN A 247 -17.46 10.87 -14.79
N PRO A 248 -16.68 11.40 -13.83
CA PRO A 248 -15.46 12.12 -14.13
C PRO A 248 -14.46 11.22 -14.86
N THR A 249 -13.99 11.67 -16.02
CA THR A 249 -12.89 11.04 -16.75
C THR A 249 -11.56 11.32 -16.07
N LEU A 250 -10.65 10.36 -16.13
CA LEU A 250 -9.29 10.49 -15.61
C LEU A 250 -8.31 10.75 -16.75
N GLY A 251 -7.26 11.49 -16.43
CA GLY A 251 -6.25 11.88 -17.40
C GLY A 251 -4.85 11.89 -16.80
N GLU A 252 -3.88 11.64 -17.68
CA GLU A 252 -2.46 11.78 -17.34
C GLU A 252 -2.17 13.24 -16.98
N GLY A 253 -1.61 13.48 -15.78
CA GLY A 253 -1.30 14.82 -15.28
C GLY A 253 -2.37 15.45 -14.38
N GLU A 254 -3.61 14.94 -14.39
CA GLU A 254 -4.66 15.37 -13.45
C GLU A 254 -4.84 14.40 -12.28
N THR A 255 -4.67 13.11 -12.54
CA THR A 255 -4.79 12.04 -11.53
C THR A 255 -3.74 10.96 -11.73
N GLY A 256 -3.26 10.39 -10.62
CA GLY A 256 -2.29 9.31 -10.58
C GLY A 256 -2.89 8.03 -9.99
N LEU A 257 -2.27 6.90 -10.35
CA LEU A 257 -2.42 5.61 -9.67
C LEU A 257 -1.22 5.30 -8.76
N ILE A 258 -0.06 5.87 -9.09
CA ILE A 258 1.15 5.84 -8.26
C ILE A 258 1.74 7.24 -8.25
N ILE A 259 1.93 7.82 -7.07
CA ILE A 259 2.49 9.15 -6.88
C ILE A 259 3.66 9.07 -5.91
N ARG A 260 4.81 9.63 -6.29
CA ARG A 260 5.96 9.80 -5.40
C ARG A 260 6.13 11.27 -5.06
N ILE A 261 6.37 11.56 -3.78
CA ILE A 261 6.72 12.88 -3.30
C ILE A 261 8.08 12.78 -2.64
N ASN A 262 9.01 13.65 -3.04
CA ASN A 262 10.35 13.74 -2.46
C ASN A 262 10.51 15.04 -1.69
N TYR A 263 11.24 14.97 -0.58
CA TYR A 263 11.61 16.09 0.28
C TYR A 263 13.14 16.18 0.30
N PRO A 264 13.76 16.90 -0.66
CA PRO A 264 15.22 17.01 -0.76
C PRO A 264 15.82 17.94 0.29
N GLY A 265 17.14 17.89 0.46
CA GLY A 265 17.89 18.88 1.26
C GLY A 265 17.85 18.66 2.77
N GLN A 266 17.42 17.49 3.23
CA GLN A 266 17.43 17.14 4.64
C GLN A 266 18.84 16.76 5.10
N THR A 267 19.13 16.98 6.39
CA THR A 267 20.40 16.59 7.02
C THR A 267 20.10 15.61 8.15
N VAL A 268 20.66 14.39 8.05
CA VAL A 268 20.43 13.32 9.02
C VAL A 268 21.74 12.73 9.53
N LEU A 269 21.72 12.18 10.75
CA LEU A 269 22.87 11.46 11.31
C LEU A 269 22.84 10.00 10.85
N ASP A 270 23.90 9.56 10.19
CA ASP A 270 24.02 8.19 9.69
C ASP A 270 25.47 7.69 9.73
N GLN A 271 25.64 6.37 9.61
CA GLN A 271 26.95 5.75 9.47
C GLN A 271 27.54 6.17 8.12
N ARG A 272 28.66 6.92 8.17
CA ARG A 272 29.38 7.32 6.96
C ARG A 272 30.13 6.12 6.40
N SER A 273 30.27 6.08 5.07
CA SER A 273 31.18 5.12 4.41
C SER A 273 32.56 5.15 5.09
N LEU A 274 33.25 4.02 5.08
CA LEU A 274 34.66 3.93 5.53
C LEU A 274 35.53 4.97 4.80
N ASP A 275 35.20 5.30 3.55
CA ASP A 275 35.89 6.32 2.74
C ASP A 275 35.64 7.76 3.21
N LEU A 276 34.57 7.98 4.00
CA LEU A 276 34.15 9.25 4.60
C LEU A 276 34.41 9.32 6.12
N GLY A 277 35.21 8.39 6.64
CA GLY A 277 35.68 8.40 8.03
C GLY A 277 35.04 7.37 8.96
N GLY A 278 34.16 6.49 8.47
CA GLY A 278 33.66 5.29 9.18
C GLY A 278 32.83 5.52 10.45
N ASP A 279 32.75 6.77 10.93
CA ASP A 279 32.00 7.19 12.11
C ASP A 279 30.60 7.73 11.75
N ILE A 280 29.68 7.71 12.73
CA ILE A 280 28.38 8.38 12.61
C ILE A 280 28.60 9.88 12.35
N GLY A 281 27.84 10.46 11.41
CA GLY A 281 27.82 11.90 11.21
C GLY A 281 26.74 12.37 10.25
N GLU A 282 26.70 13.68 10.05
CA GLU A 282 25.69 14.33 9.23
C GLU A 282 25.90 14.01 7.75
N ILE A 283 24.84 13.56 7.10
CA ILE A 283 24.75 13.34 5.66
C ILE A 283 23.54 14.07 5.09
N SER A 284 23.66 14.53 3.85
CA SER A 284 22.50 15.02 3.10
C SER A 284 21.69 13.85 2.59
N ALA A 285 20.37 13.90 2.79
CA ALA A 285 19.45 12.86 2.38
C ALA A 285 18.13 13.45 1.84
N THR A 286 17.38 12.59 1.16
CA THR A 286 16.05 12.90 0.63
C THR A 286 15.07 11.90 1.19
N GLY A 287 14.13 12.38 1.99
CA GLY A 287 12.96 11.60 2.37
C GLY A 287 11.98 11.51 1.21
N SER A 288 11.25 10.40 1.15
CA SER A 288 10.32 10.16 0.04
C SER A 288 9.16 9.29 0.46
N ILE A 289 7.97 9.62 0.00
CA ILE A 289 6.78 8.77 0.14
C ILE A 289 6.20 8.42 -1.23
N VAL A 290 5.81 7.16 -1.40
CA VAL A 290 5.11 6.66 -2.58
C VAL A 290 3.71 6.21 -2.17
N PHE A 291 2.69 6.86 -2.72
CA PHE A 291 1.30 6.44 -2.61
C PHE A 291 0.96 5.54 -3.79
N VAL A 292 0.50 4.32 -3.50
CA VAL A 292 0.00 3.36 -4.48
C VAL A 292 -1.49 3.17 -4.23
N SER A 293 -2.29 3.37 -5.28
CA SER A 293 -3.76 3.35 -5.25
C SER A 293 -4.41 2.01 -4.92
N ASP A 294 -3.63 0.93 -4.93
CA ASP A 294 -4.07 -0.41 -4.57
C ASP A 294 -2.92 -1.22 -4.01
N HIS A 295 -3.21 -2.03 -2.98
CA HIS A 295 -2.25 -2.94 -2.36
C HIS A 295 -1.96 -4.17 -3.24
N SER A 296 -2.89 -4.56 -4.12
CA SER A 296 -2.70 -5.72 -5.00
C SER A 296 -1.47 -5.60 -5.90
N VAL A 297 -1.00 -4.38 -6.15
CA VAL A 297 0.22 -4.10 -6.92
C VAL A 297 1.43 -4.85 -6.37
N LEU A 298 1.48 -5.04 -5.06
CA LEU A 298 2.58 -5.71 -4.35
C LEU A 298 2.31 -7.21 -4.12
N ALA A 299 1.16 -7.71 -4.55
CA ALA A 299 0.72 -9.09 -4.35
C ALA A 299 0.86 -9.98 -5.59
N ASN A 300 1.12 -9.40 -6.76
CA ASN A 300 1.04 -10.10 -8.05
C ASN A 300 2.40 -10.42 -8.65
#